data_AF-X1N4N4-F1
#
_entry.id   AF-X1N4N4-F1
#
_cell.length_a   1.000
_cell.length_b   1.000
_cell.length_c   1.000
_cell.angle_alpha   90.00
_cell.angle_beta   90.00
_cell.angle_gamma   90.00
#
_symmetry.space_group_name_H-M   'P 1'
#
loop_
_entity.id
_entity.type
_entity.pdbx_description
1 polymer ?
#
loop_
_entity_poly.entity_id
_entity_poly.type
_entity_poly.pdbx_seq_one_letter_code
_entity_poly.pdbx_strand_id
1 'polypeptide(L)'
;IIWDLTYTARPYTAVLEMDKDAYPPGEKVQILAKVVDLDRQPAVKIPLILEVPQLEIKKEVQTDARGVAVFEFTMGPQTVDAVLKSPIMQPVLAQRAIPYQSPKPMTSKVSEPPKGVGTKTTITVTFDPEYIPIEEIIHLDMTDISGALVVATTIPTYKEDNKYLARGQVTAPTWGSMLVNLYGCAIKKKNIGKPLSPDTVGFITEGQHITFYPDKELEIVLENFKPSVSPGEKVEFKVNIKGGKGEKSLGVSLVDDAVISLLDPL
;
A
#
# COMPACT_ATOMS: atom_id res chain seq x y z
N ILE A 1 -0.86 37.22 37.37
CA ILE A 1 0.29 36.30 37.50
C ILE A 1 0.29 35.46 36.24
N ILE A 2 1.29 35.65 35.37
CA ILE A 2 1.42 34.90 34.12
C ILE A 2 2.13 33.59 34.49
N TRP A 3 1.38 32.51 34.51
CA TRP A 3 1.91 31.15 34.70
C TRP A 3 2.08 30.55 33.31
N ASP A 4 3.25 29.97 33.05
CA ASP A 4 3.70 29.34 31.80
C ASP A 4 4.11 30.27 30.65
N LEU A 5 5.41 30.59 30.65
CA LEU A 5 6.18 30.99 29.47
C LEU A 5 6.88 29.74 28.92
N THR A 6 6.28 29.08 27.93
CA THR A 6 6.94 28.00 27.19
C THR A 6 7.87 28.60 26.14
N TYR A 7 9.18 28.57 26.42
CA TYR A 7 10.19 28.91 25.41
C TYR A 7 10.45 27.70 24.52
N THR A 8 10.16 27.83 23.23
CA THR A 8 10.59 26.85 22.22
C THR A 8 11.39 27.55 21.13
N ALA A 9 12.52 26.94 20.75
CA ALA A 9 13.29 27.33 19.57
C ALA A 9 12.68 26.77 18.27
N ARG A 10 11.64 25.92 18.36
CA ARG A 10 10.96 25.27 17.25
C ARG A 10 9.45 25.43 17.42
N PRO A 11 8.84 26.50 16.89
CA PRO A 11 7.40 26.73 17.01
C PRO A 11 6.57 25.77 16.14
N TYR A 12 7.20 25.03 15.24
CA TYR A 12 6.55 24.08 14.34
C TYR A 12 7.30 22.75 14.28
N THR A 13 6.54 21.68 14.06
CA THR A 13 7.07 20.34 13.77
C THR A 13 6.58 19.91 12.39
N ALA A 14 7.42 19.20 11.63
CA ALA A 14 7.05 18.68 10.33
C ALA A 14 7.27 17.17 10.22
N VAL A 15 6.41 16.51 9.44
CA VAL A 15 6.55 15.11 9.04
C VAL A 15 6.50 15.04 7.53
N LEU A 16 7.44 14.30 6.93
CA LEU A 16 7.46 14.00 5.50
C LEU A 16 6.85 12.63 5.28
N GLU A 17 5.78 12.58 4.51
CA GLU A 17 5.11 11.35 4.07
C GLU A 17 5.32 11.15 2.57
N MET A 18 5.46 9.88 2.18
CA MET A 18 5.65 9.44 0.80
C MET A 18 4.45 8.59 0.40
N ASP A 19 4.09 8.61 -0.89
CA ASP A 19 3.02 7.74 -1.41
C ASP A 19 3.46 6.27 -1.56
N LYS A 20 4.77 6.00 -1.52
CA LYS A 20 5.37 4.66 -1.66
C LYS A 20 6.54 4.50 -0.71
N ASP A 21 6.94 3.27 -0.43
CA ASP A 21 8.11 2.98 0.41
C ASP A 21 9.44 3.16 -0.33
N ALA A 22 9.44 3.03 -1.66
CA ALA A 22 10.61 3.19 -2.51
C ALA A 22 10.18 3.56 -3.95
N TYR A 23 11.11 4.12 -4.73
CA TYR A 23 10.86 4.55 -6.11
C TYR A 23 11.93 4.07 -7.09
N PRO A 24 11.54 3.62 -8.30
CA PRO A 24 12.46 3.39 -9.39
C PRO A 24 12.91 4.67 -10.09
N PRO A 25 14.06 4.63 -10.79
CA PRO A 25 14.61 5.78 -11.47
C PRO A 25 13.64 6.26 -12.57
N GLY A 26 13.49 7.57 -12.70
CA GLY A 26 12.57 8.18 -13.66
C GLY A 26 11.12 8.26 -13.19
N GLU A 27 10.76 7.62 -12.07
CA GLU A 27 9.43 7.73 -11.50
C GLU A 27 9.23 9.07 -10.77
N LYS A 28 8.00 9.58 -10.80
CA LYS A 28 7.62 10.79 -10.07
C LYS A 28 7.46 10.46 -8.59
N VAL A 29 8.30 11.07 -7.76
CA VAL A 29 8.22 11.05 -6.31
C VAL A 29 7.26 12.14 -5.86
N GLN A 30 6.31 11.80 -5.00
CA GLN A 30 5.44 12.76 -4.33
C GLN A 30 5.70 12.72 -2.82
N ILE A 31 6.00 13.89 -2.23
CA ILE A 31 6.22 14.04 -0.80
C ILE A 31 5.21 15.04 -0.24
N LEU A 32 4.52 14.62 0.81
CA LEU A 32 3.63 15.46 1.61
C LEU A 32 4.38 15.90 2.86
N ALA A 33 4.60 17.20 3.01
CA ALA A 33 5.07 17.79 4.25
C ALA A 33 3.86 18.25 5.08
N LYS A 34 3.60 17.57 6.19
CA LYS A 34 2.59 17.97 7.17
C LYS A 34 3.27 18.79 8.25
N VAL A 35 2.83 20.03 8.45
CA VAL A 35 3.39 20.95 9.45
C VAL A 35 2.32 21.32 10.46
N VAL A 36 2.66 21.16 11.73
CA VAL A 36 1.81 21.53 12.86
C VAL A 36 2.54 22.46 13.81
N ASP A 37 1.79 23.27 14.53
CA ASP A 37 2.30 24.06 15.64
C ASP A 37 2.45 23.23 16.93
N LEU A 38 2.76 23.91 18.04
CA LEU A 38 2.96 23.29 19.36
C LEU A 38 1.70 22.62 19.90
N ASP A 39 0.52 23.11 19.52
CA ASP A 39 -0.79 22.61 19.94
C ASP A 39 -1.31 21.53 18.97
N ARG A 40 -0.43 21.06 18.07
CA ARG A 40 -0.72 20.08 17.01
C ARG A 40 -1.78 20.56 16.02
N GLN A 41 -2.02 21.87 15.93
CA GLN A 41 -2.91 22.43 14.93
C GLN A 41 -2.18 22.62 13.59
N PRO A 42 -2.89 22.52 12.46
CA PRO A 42 -2.29 22.75 11.15
C PRO A 42 -1.67 24.13 11.01
N ALA A 43 -0.38 24.18 10.67
CA ALA A 43 0.32 25.44 10.47
C ALA A 43 0.13 25.92 9.02
N VAL A 44 -0.67 26.96 8.83
CA VAL A 44 -1.12 27.45 7.50
C VAL A 44 -0.18 28.51 6.92
N LYS A 45 0.05 28.49 5.60
CA LYS A 45 0.91 29.45 4.86
C LYS A 45 2.36 29.51 5.35
N ILE A 46 2.86 28.43 5.92
CA ILE A 46 4.27 28.33 6.31
C ILE A 46 5.10 28.13 5.03
N PRO A 47 6.08 29.00 4.74
CA PRO A 47 6.97 28.80 3.62
C PRO A 47 7.91 27.64 3.91
N LEU A 48 8.01 26.70 2.96
CA LEU A 48 8.82 25.51 3.07
C LEU A 48 9.72 25.39 1.85
N ILE A 49 10.92 24.87 2.08
CA ILE A 49 11.92 24.58 1.07
C ILE A 49 12.29 23.10 1.21
N LEU A 50 11.97 22.30 0.21
CA LEU A 50 12.47 20.93 0.10
C LEU A 50 13.76 20.95 -0.72
N GLU A 51 14.84 20.47 -0.11
CA GLU A 51 16.11 20.24 -0.78
C GLU A 51 16.37 18.74 -0.90
N VAL A 52 16.79 18.31 -2.09
CA VAL A 52 17.31 16.96 -2.33
C VAL A 52 18.74 17.13 -2.85
N PRO A 53 19.74 17.25 -1.97
CA PRO A 53 21.10 17.67 -2.33
C PRO A 53 21.74 16.76 -3.39
N GLN A 54 21.48 15.45 -3.32
CA GLN A 54 22.03 14.45 -4.24
C GLN A 54 21.53 14.62 -5.69
N LEU A 55 20.43 15.35 -5.90
CA LEU A 55 19.85 15.63 -7.22
C LEU A 55 19.91 17.12 -7.57
N GLU A 56 20.52 17.95 -6.72
CA GLU A 56 20.54 19.42 -6.85
C GLU A 56 19.14 20.04 -6.97
N ILE A 57 18.13 19.40 -6.38
CA ILE A 57 16.74 19.87 -6.42
C ILE A 57 16.48 20.77 -5.23
N LYS A 58 15.89 21.93 -5.52
CA LYS A 58 15.32 22.84 -4.53
C LYS A 58 13.92 23.24 -4.97
N LYS A 59 12.92 23.00 -4.11
CA LYS A 59 11.51 23.33 -4.36
C LYS A 59 10.96 24.15 -3.21
N GLU A 60 10.30 25.24 -3.53
CA GLU A 60 9.70 26.15 -2.54
C GLU A 60 8.17 26.09 -2.66
N VAL A 61 7.50 25.79 -1.56
CA VAL A 61 6.04 25.63 -1.48
C VAL A 61 5.54 26.20 -0.16
N GLN A 62 4.27 26.58 -0.07
CA GLN A 62 3.63 26.98 1.18
C GLN A 62 2.60 25.94 1.62
N THR A 63 2.42 25.78 2.93
CA THR A 63 1.37 24.90 3.46
C THR A 63 -0.04 25.44 3.18
N ASP A 64 -0.96 24.53 2.86
CA ASP A 64 -2.37 24.82 2.63
C ASP A 64 -3.15 25.04 3.95
N ALA A 65 -4.48 25.17 3.86
CA ALA A 65 -5.36 25.33 5.03
C ALA A 65 -5.36 24.13 5.99
N ARG A 66 -4.83 22.98 5.56
CA ARG A 66 -4.67 21.76 6.37
C ARG A 66 -3.23 21.58 6.85
N GLY A 67 -2.37 22.60 6.68
CA GLY A 67 -0.98 22.53 7.10
C GLY A 67 -0.14 21.59 6.21
N VAL A 68 -0.58 21.30 4.99
CA VAL A 68 0.09 20.35 4.09
C VAL A 68 0.72 21.09 2.91
N ALA A 69 1.96 20.74 2.56
CA ALA A 69 2.61 21.12 1.31
C ALA A 69 2.96 19.89 0.50
N VAL A 70 2.75 19.95 -0.82
CA VAL A 70 3.05 18.85 -1.75
C VAL A 70 4.28 19.20 -2.56
N PHE A 71 5.27 18.31 -2.55
CA PHE A 71 6.47 18.42 -3.36
C PHE A 71 6.53 17.26 -4.34
N GLU A 72 7.01 17.56 -5.55
CA GLU A 72 7.12 16.58 -6.62
C GLU A 72 8.46 16.73 -7.34
N PHE A 73 9.12 15.61 -7.59
CA PHE A 73 10.33 15.53 -8.40
C PHE A 73 10.51 14.13 -9.01
N THR A 74 11.51 13.97 -9.86
CA THR A 74 11.80 12.69 -10.53
C THR A 74 12.93 11.96 -9.82
N MET A 75 12.72 10.68 -9.51
CA MET A 75 13.70 9.85 -8.81
C MET A 75 14.96 9.60 -9.65
N GLY A 76 16.12 9.71 -9.02
CA GLY A 76 17.42 9.39 -9.61
C GLY A 76 17.80 7.90 -9.48
N PRO A 77 19.02 7.51 -9.87
CA PRO A 77 19.48 6.12 -9.86
C PRO A 77 19.98 5.64 -8.48
N GLN A 78 19.73 6.37 -7.40
CA GLN A 78 20.23 6.07 -6.06
C GLN A 78 19.30 6.61 -4.97
N THR A 79 19.43 6.08 -3.75
CA THR A 79 18.72 6.61 -2.57
C THR A 79 19.16 8.05 -2.32
N VAL A 80 18.20 8.90 -1.98
CA VAL A 80 18.45 10.34 -1.75
C VAL A 80 17.84 10.78 -0.44
N ASP A 81 18.32 11.91 0.10
CA ASP A 81 17.74 12.51 1.30
C ASP A 81 16.93 13.74 0.92
N ALA A 82 15.67 13.76 1.35
CA ALA A 82 14.84 14.95 1.34
C ALA A 82 15.02 15.70 2.66
N VAL A 83 15.43 16.96 2.57
CA VAL A 83 15.60 17.86 3.71
C VAL A 83 14.60 18.99 3.61
N LEU A 84 13.71 19.10 4.60
CA LEU A 84 12.71 20.16 4.69
C LEU A 84 13.23 21.29 5.57
N LYS A 85 13.26 22.50 5.00
CA LYS A 85 13.64 23.75 5.67
C LYS A 85 12.51 24.75 5.58
N SER A 86 12.60 25.81 6.38
CA SER A 86 11.73 26.97 6.26
C SER A 86 12.57 28.23 6.43
N PRO A 87 12.41 29.27 5.60
CA PRO A 87 13.19 30.50 5.74
C PRO A 87 12.89 31.26 7.05
N ILE A 88 11.76 30.97 7.70
CA ILE A 88 11.38 31.58 8.98
C ILE A 88 11.89 30.78 10.19
N MET A 89 12.66 29.70 9.97
CA MET A 89 13.22 28.84 11.01
C MET A 89 14.69 28.51 10.72
N GLN A 90 15.52 28.59 11.77
CA GLN A 90 16.95 28.29 11.68
C GLN A 90 17.28 26.78 11.59
N PRO A 91 16.58 25.86 12.29
CA PRO A 91 16.85 24.43 12.13
C PRO A 91 16.09 23.80 10.95
N VAL A 92 16.64 22.69 10.43
CA VAL A 92 15.91 21.74 9.57
C VAL A 92 14.66 21.25 10.30
N LEU A 93 13.52 21.28 9.62
CA LEU A 93 12.24 20.86 10.14
C LEU A 93 12.08 19.34 10.16
N ALA A 94 12.47 18.70 9.07
CA ALA A 94 12.39 17.26 8.89
C ALA A 94 13.42 16.80 7.86
N GLN A 95 13.86 15.55 7.99
CA GLN A 95 14.69 14.88 7.00
C GLN A 95 14.16 13.46 6.81
N ARG A 96 14.15 12.98 5.57
CA ARG A 96 13.73 11.61 5.25
C ARG A 96 14.57 11.06 4.10
N ALA A 97 15.07 9.84 4.28
CA ALA A 97 15.67 9.08 3.19
C ALA A 97 14.55 8.55 2.27
N ILE A 98 14.76 8.66 0.98
CA ILE A 98 13.85 8.21 -0.07
C ILE A 98 14.51 7.01 -0.75
N PRO A 99 14.08 5.78 -0.40
CA PRO A 99 14.75 4.58 -0.86
C PRO A 99 14.66 4.44 -2.37
N TYR A 100 15.80 4.17 -2.98
CA TYR A 100 15.85 3.73 -4.38
C TYR A 100 15.44 2.28 -4.49
N GLN A 101 14.61 2.01 -5.49
CA GLN A 101 14.27 0.66 -5.92
C GLN A 101 14.79 0.46 -7.33
N SER A 102 15.65 -0.53 -7.56
CA SER A 102 15.98 -0.87 -8.95
C SER A 102 14.70 -1.26 -9.72
N PRO A 103 14.56 -0.87 -11.00
CA PRO A 103 13.46 -1.33 -11.82
C PRO A 103 13.33 -2.85 -11.71
N LYS A 104 12.14 -3.32 -11.34
CA LYS A 104 11.89 -4.75 -11.26
C LYS A 104 11.96 -5.33 -12.67
N PRO A 105 12.55 -6.52 -12.85
CA PRO A 105 12.64 -7.16 -14.16
C PRO A 105 11.26 -7.48 -14.76
N MET A 106 10.25 -7.62 -13.90
CA MET A 106 8.85 -7.70 -14.29
C MET A 106 7.96 -7.07 -13.21
N THR A 107 6.78 -6.63 -13.63
CA THR A 107 5.75 -6.05 -12.76
C THR A 107 4.40 -6.65 -13.12
N SER A 108 3.54 -6.84 -12.14
CA SER A 108 2.20 -7.39 -12.36
C SER A 108 1.11 -6.37 -12.04
N LYS A 109 0.00 -6.49 -12.76
CA LYS A 109 -1.23 -5.75 -12.50
C LYS A 109 -2.42 -6.68 -12.60
N VAL A 110 -3.30 -6.56 -11.62
CA VAL A 110 -4.61 -7.23 -11.59
C VAL A 110 -5.63 -6.23 -12.09
N SER A 111 -6.53 -6.66 -12.98
CA SER A 111 -7.52 -5.76 -13.58
C SER A 111 -8.48 -5.18 -12.52
N GLU A 112 -9.06 -6.05 -11.68
CA GLU A 112 -9.96 -5.68 -10.59
C GLU A 112 -9.93 -6.77 -9.49
N PRO A 113 -10.12 -6.39 -8.21
CA PRO A 113 -10.28 -7.36 -7.13
C PRO A 113 -11.62 -8.08 -7.31
N PRO A 114 -11.61 -9.40 -7.50
CA PRO A 114 -12.84 -10.13 -7.78
C PRO A 114 -13.63 -10.39 -6.49
N LYS A 115 -14.94 -10.59 -6.64
CA LYS A 115 -15.89 -10.72 -5.53
C LYS A 115 -16.43 -12.15 -5.48
N GLY A 116 -16.05 -12.90 -4.47
CA GLY A 116 -16.56 -14.25 -4.22
C GLY A 116 -15.56 -15.36 -4.43
N VAL A 117 -15.82 -16.47 -3.75
CA VAL A 117 -15.01 -17.67 -3.88
C VAL A 117 -15.24 -18.28 -5.26
N GLY A 118 -14.17 -18.73 -5.90
CA GLY A 118 -14.23 -19.31 -7.25
C GLY A 118 -14.32 -18.28 -8.37
N THR A 119 -14.25 -16.98 -8.06
CA THR A 119 -14.19 -15.94 -9.09
C THR A 119 -12.81 -15.84 -9.71
N LYS A 120 -12.79 -15.45 -10.99
CA LYS A 120 -11.57 -15.29 -11.77
C LYS A 120 -11.16 -13.83 -11.82
N THR A 121 -9.86 -13.56 -11.74
CA THR A 121 -9.30 -12.26 -12.07
C THR A 121 -8.17 -12.41 -13.08
N THR A 122 -7.99 -11.40 -13.92
CA THR A 122 -6.94 -11.40 -14.94
C THR A 122 -5.69 -10.74 -14.37
N ILE A 123 -4.57 -11.44 -14.47
CA ILE A 123 -3.25 -10.94 -14.12
C ILE A 123 -2.52 -10.66 -15.43
N THR A 124 -2.02 -9.44 -15.55
CA THR A 124 -1.12 -9.04 -16.64
C THR A 124 0.25 -8.75 -16.06
N VAL A 125 1.28 -9.37 -16.63
CA VAL A 125 2.68 -9.15 -16.29
C VAL A 125 3.35 -8.41 -17.44
N THR A 126 4.03 -7.32 -17.11
CA THR A 126 4.87 -6.54 -18.03
C THR A 126 6.33 -6.74 -17.68
N PHE A 127 7.15 -7.02 -18.69
CA PHE A 127 8.59 -7.19 -18.52
C PHE A 127 9.30 -5.87 -18.76
N ASP A 128 10.33 -5.58 -17.97
CA ASP A 128 11.21 -4.47 -18.25
C ASP A 128 11.89 -4.70 -19.62
N PRO A 129 12.01 -3.67 -20.49
CA PRO A 129 12.56 -3.83 -21.82
C PRO A 129 13.99 -4.37 -21.86
N GLU A 130 14.78 -4.26 -20.79
CA GLU A 130 16.12 -4.85 -20.73
C GLU A 130 16.10 -6.37 -20.59
N TYR A 131 14.97 -6.98 -20.21
CA TYR A 131 14.84 -8.41 -19.97
C TYR A 131 14.04 -9.09 -21.09
N ILE A 132 14.50 -10.27 -21.47
CA ILE A 132 13.85 -11.15 -22.44
C ILE A 132 13.53 -12.46 -21.71
N PRO A 133 12.24 -12.81 -21.53
CA PRO A 133 11.87 -14.10 -20.96
C PRO A 133 12.38 -15.22 -21.87
N ILE A 134 12.92 -16.27 -21.27
CA ILE A 134 13.40 -17.47 -21.96
C ILE A 134 12.28 -18.51 -22.07
N GLU A 135 11.43 -18.54 -21.05
CA GLU A 135 10.25 -19.40 -21.00
C GLU A 135 9.08 -18.73 -21.73
N GLU A 136 8.26 -19.55 -22.39
CA GLU A 136 6.97 -19.11 -22.97
C GLU A 136 5.87 -19.01 -21.91
N ILE A 137 6.24 -19.08 -20.63
CA ILE A 137 5.35 -19.05 -19.47
C ILE A 137 5.99 -18.29 -18.31
N ILE A 138 5.15 -17.79 -17.41
CA ILE A 138 5.51 -17.39 -16.05
C ILE A 138 4.79 -18.31 -15.07
N HIS A 139 5.53 -18.79 -14.08
CA HIS A 139 4.99 -19.59 -12.99
C HIS A 139 4.31 -18.67 -11.99
N LEU A 140 3.19 -19.13 -11.43
CA LEU A 140 2.34 -18.37 -10.53
C LEU A 140 1.92 -19.24 -9.37
N ASP A 141 2.33 -18.84 -8.18
CA ASP A 141 1.93 -19.45 -6.91
C ASP A 141 1.08 -18.47 -6.10
N MET A 142 -0.02 -18.95 -5.52
CA MET A 142 -0.87 -18.17 -4.63
C MET A 142 -0.87 -18.77 -3.23
N THR A 143 -0.56 -17.94 -2.24
CA THR A 143 -0.60 -18.28 -0.82
C THR A 143 -1.77 -17.55 -0.16
N ASP A 144 -2.61 -18.27 0.58
CA ASP A 144 -3.74 -17.68 1.30
C ASP A 144 -3.35 -17.15 2.70
N ILE A 145 -4.32 -16.60 3.42
CA ILE A 145 -4.12 -16.07 4.78
C ILE A 145 -3.63 -17.10 5.80
N SER A 146 -3.78 -18.41 5.52
CA SER A 146 -3.27 -19.46 6.40
C SER A 146 -1.77 -19.71 6.20
N GLY A 147 -1.18 -19.12 5.16
CA GLY A 147 0.19 -19.39 4.73
C GLY A 147 0.33 -20.61 3.83
N ALA A 148 -0.78 -21.25 3.44
CA ALA A 148 -0.76 -22.41 2.55
C ALA A 148 -0.73 -21.98 1.08
N LEU A 149 0.05 -22.70 0.28
CA LEU A 149 -0.02 -22.60 -1.18
C LEU A 149 -1.31 -23.27 -1.65
N VAL A 150 -2.23 -22.47 -2.19
CA VAL A 150 -3.58 -22.91 -2.57
C VAL A 150 -3.78 -22.97 -4.09
N VAL A 151 -2.91 -22.32 -4.86
CA VAL A 151 -2.89 -22.38 -6.33
C VAL A 151 -1.43 -22.40 -6.80
N ALA A 152 -1.12 -23.31 -7.74
CA ALA A 152 0.08 -23.28 -8.57
C ALA A 152 -0.35 -23.44 -10.03
N THR A 153 0.03 -22.49 -10.89
CA THR A 153 -0.33 -22.51 -12.31
C THR A 153 0.71 -21.74 -13.13
N THR A 154 0.57 -21.79 -14.45
CA THR A 154 1.40 -21.03 -15.38
C THR A 154 0.54 -20.06 -16.18
N ILE A 155 1.07 -18.88 -16.50
CA ILE A 155 0.46 -17.92 -17.43
C ILE A 155 1.34 -17.81 -18.69
N PRO A 156 0.76 -17.84 -19.90
CA PRO A 156 1.54 -17.80 -21.13
C PRO A 156 2.16 -16.42 -21.34
N THR A 157 3.41 -16.43 -21.82
CA THR A 157 4.17 -15.26 -22.24
C THR A 157 4.09 -15.12 -23.75
N TYR A 158 3.87 -13.91 -24.22
CA TYR A 158 3.79 -13.58 -25.64
C TYR A 158 4.40 -12.20 -25.91
N LYS A 159 4.59 -11.89 -27.19
CA LYS A 159 5.15 -10.62 -27.64
C LYS A 159 4.08 -9.79 -28.34
N GLU A 160 3.87 -8.56 -27.89
CA GLU A 160 2.91 -7.59 -28.42
C GLU A 160 3.62 -6.23 -28.53
N ASP A 161 3.52 -5.55 -29.67
CA ASP A 161 4.17 -4.23 -29.91
C ASP A 161 5.65 -4.17 -29.48
N ASN A 162 6.42 -5.20 -29.83
CA ASN A 162 7.83 -5.36 -29.44
C ASN A 162 8.13 -5.46 -27.93
N LYS A 163 7.11 -5.66 -27.10
CA LYS A 163 7.23 -5.89 -25.66
C LYS A 163 6.84 -7.32 -25.32
N TYR A 164 7.51 -7.90 -24.34
CA TYR A 164 7.08 -9.16 -23.75
C TYR A 164 6.01 -8.88 -22.70
N LEU A 165 4.98 -9.71 -22.70
CA LEU A 165 3.84 -9.66 -21.78
C LEU A 165 3.49 -11.09 -21.37
N ALA A 166 2.91 -11.25 -20.20
CA ALA A 166 2.20 -12.48 -19.86
C ALA A 166 0.79 -12.14 -19.37
N ARG A 167 -0.21 -12.93 -19.76
CA ARG A 167 -1.60 -12.69 -19.35
C ARG A 167 -2.29 -14.02 -19.07
N GLY A 168 -2.94 -14.12 -17.92
CA GLY A 168 -3.71 -15.29 -17.53
C GLY A 168 -4.81 -14.97 -16.53
N GLN A 169 -5.69 -15.94 -16.30
CA GLN A 169 -6.73 -15.85 -15.29
C GLN A 169 -6.37 -16.74 -14.11
N VAL A 170 -6.51 -16.22 -12.90
CA VAL A 170 -6.42 -16.99 -11.66
C VAL A 170 -7.75 -17.05 -10.97
N THR A 171 -8.03 -18.17 -10.31
CA THR A 171 -9.27 -18.38 -9.56
C THR A 171 -8.93 -18.41 -8.08
N ALA A 172 -9.61 -17.63 -7.26
CA ALA A 172 -9.44 -17.73 -5.82
C ALA A 172 -10.16 -18.94 -5.24
N PRO A 173 -9.47 -19.84 -4.52
CA PRO A 173 -10.11 -20.94 -3.81
C PRO A 173 -10.81 -20.50 -2.52
N THR A 174 -10.44 -19.34 -1.96
CA THR A 174 -10.98 -18.78 -0.71
C THR A 174 -11.21 -17.27 -0.82
N TRP A 175 -11.89 -16.68 0.15
CA TRP A 175 -12.03 -15.22 0.28
C TRP A 175 -10.95 -14.69 1.24
N GLY A 176 -10.60 -13.42 1.13
CA GLY A 176 -9.56 -12.78 1.94
C GLY A 176 -8.36 -12.30 1.12
N SER A 177 -7.25 -12.01 1.81
CA SER A 177 -6.01 -11.56 1.16
C SER A 177 -5.20 -12.77 0.68
N MET A 178 -4.71 -12.71 -0.55
CA MET A 178 -3.80 -13.70 -1.11
C MET A 178 -2.51 -13.02 -1.54
N LEU A 179 -1.39 -13.68 -1.26
CA LEU A 179 -0.09 -13.32 -1.80
C LEU A 179 0.12 -14.10 -3.09
N VAL A 180 0.34 -13.38 -4.19
CA VAL A 180 0.67 -13.96 -5.50
C VAL A 180 2.16 -13.77 -5.76
N ASN A 181 2.85 -14.87 -6.01
CA ASN A 181 4.25 -14.89 -6.41
C ASN A 181 4.33 -15.33 -7.87
N LEU A 182 4.95 -14.50 -8.68
CA LEU A 182 5.21 -14.74 -10.10
C LEU A 182 6.71 -14.93 -10.27
N TYR A 183 7.11 -15.93 -11.05
CA TYR A 183 8.52 -16.15 -11.33
C TYR A 183 8.80 -16.84 -12.67
N GLY A 184 10.01 -16.66 -13.17
CA GLY A 184 10.49 -17.31 -14.39
C GLY A 184 11.96 -16.97 -14.67
N CYS A 185 12.45 -17.45 -15.80
CA CYS A 185 13.81 -17.23 -16.27
C CYS A 185 13.85 -16.18 -17.38
N ALA A 186 14.80 -15.25 -17.30
CA ALA A 186 15.04 -14.24 -18.32
C ALA A 186 16.53 -14.00 -18.56
N ILE A 187 16.88 -13.53 -19.76
CA ILE A 187 18.19 -12.97 -20.06
C ILE A 187 18.10 -11.45 -20.16
N LYS A 188 19.19 -10.75 -19.83
CA LYS A 188 19.33 -9.34 -20.21
C LYS A 188 19.61 -9.22 -21.70
N LYS A 189 19.11 -8.18 -22.37
CA LYS A 189 19.34 -7.90 -23.80
C LYS A 189 20.82 -7.94 -24.21
N LYS A 190 21.72 -7.49 -23.33
CA LYS A 190 23.19 -7.54 -23.55
C LYS A 190 23.76 -8.97 -23.68
N ASN A 191 22.99 -9.99 -23.33
CA ASN A 191 23.38 -11.40 -23.40
C ASN A 191 22.74 -12.15 -24.57
N ILE A 192 22.00 -11.46 -25.46
CA ILE A 192 21.48 -12.08 -26.69
C ILE A 192 22.65 -12.67 -27.49
N GLY A 193 22.50 -13.91 -27.94
CA GLY A 193 23.51 -14.63 -28.72
C GLY A 193 24.64 -15.27 -27.91
N LYS A 194 24.68 -15.05 -26.58
CA LYS A 194 25.60 -15.77 -25.69
C LYS A 194 25.02 -17.15 -25.32
N PRO A 195 25.86 -18.17 -25.06
CA PRO A 195 25.39 -19.44 -24.51
C PRO A 195 24.57 -19.25 -23.23
N LEU A 196 23.52 -20.06 -23.06
CA LEU A 196 22.75 -20.09 -21.82
C LEU A 196 23.60 -20.73 -20.71
N SER A 197 23.77 -19.99 -19.61
CA SER A 197 24.61 -20.34 -18.47
C SER A 197 24.11 -19.59 -17.23
N PRO A 198 24.53 -19.96 -16.02
CA PRO A 198 24.18 -19.23 -14.79
C PRO A 198 24.56 -17.74 -14.82
N ASP A 199 25.57 -17.34 -15.61
CA ASP A 199 25.99 -15.94 -15.74
C ASP A 199 25.13 -15.14 -16.73
N THR A 200 24.40 -15.82 -17.62
CA THR A 200 23.62 -15.20 -18.69
C THR A 200 22.12 -15.24 -18.45
N VAL A 201 21.65 -16.22 -17.67
CA VAL A 201 20.25 -16.45 -17.29
C VAL A 201 20.03 -16.03 -15.83
N GLY A 202 19.03 -15.18 -15.61
CA GLY A 202 18.60 -14.77 -14.27
C GLY A 202 17.21 -15.31 -13.95
N PHE A 203 16.99 -15.59 -12.67
CA PHE A 203 15.67 -15.80 -12.10
C PHE A 203 15.03 -14.44 -11.81
N ILE A 204 13.82 -14.22 -12.31
CA ILE A 204 13.07 -12.97 -12.15
C ILE A 204 11.79 -13.26 -11.36
N THR A 205 11.47 -12.38 -10.42
CA THR A 205 10.35 -12.58 -9.48
C THR A 205 9.52 -11.31 -9.35
N GLU A 206 8.23 -11.47 -9.11
CA GLU A 206 7.33 -10.39 -8.69
C GLU A 206 6.33 -10.90 -7.67
N GLY A 207 6.07 -10.08 -6.65
CA GLY A 207 5.11 -10.37 -5.59
C GLY A 207 4.00 -9.32 -5.57
N GLN A 208 2.75 -9.76 -5.46
CA GLN A 208 1.60 -8.88 -5.36
C GLN A 208 0.56 -9.40 -4.37
N HIS A 209 -0.05 -8.50 -3.59
CA HIS A 209 -1.24 -8.81 -2.82
C HIS A 209 -2.52 -8.63 -3.64
N ILE A 210 -3.42 -9.60 -3.56
CA ILE A 210 -4.77 -9.53 -4.13
C ILE A 210 -5.79 -9.77 -3.02
N THR A 211 -6.72 -8.85 -2.87
CA THR A 211 -7.86 -9.03 -1.97
C THR A 211 -9.04 -9.59 -2.74
N PHE A 212 -9.51 -10.76 -2.33
CA PHE A 212 -10.72 -11.39 -2.82
C PHE A 212 -11.85 -11.09 -1.85
N TYR A 213 -12.78 -10.24 -2.27
CA TYR A 213 -13.88 -9.85 -1.41
C TYR A 213 -14.81 -11.04 -1.16
N PRO A 214 -15.40 -11.16 0.04
CA PRO A 214 -16.46 -12.14 0.25
C PRO A 214 -17.64 -11.87 -0.70
N ASP A 215 -18.23 -12.90 -1.32
CA ASP A 215 -19.54 -12.75 -2.01
C ASP A 215 -20.73 -12.84 -1.07
N LYS A 216 -20.48 -13.15 0.21
CA LYS A 216 -21.51 -13.39 1.21
C LYS A 216 -21.49 -12.28 2.23
N GLU A 217 -22.29 -11.26 1.99
CA GLU A 217 -22.69 -10.37 3.06
C GLU A 217 -23.61 -11.16 4.01
N LEU A 218 -23.22 -11.22 5.29
CA LEU A 218 -24.12 -11.62 6.36
C LEU A 218 -24.80 -10.36 6.84
N GLU A 219 -26.11 -10.28 6.63
CA GLU A 219 -26.91 -9.21 7.21
C GLU A 219 -27.48 -9.72 8.53
N ILE A 220 -27.06 -9.10 9.64
CA ILE A 220 -27.58 -9.39 10.97
C ILE A 220 -28.50 -8.24 11.36
N VAL A 221 -29.79 -8.52 11.43
CA VAL A 221 -30.82 -7.56 11.82
C VAL A 221 -31.29 -7.88 13.23
N LEU A 222 -31.17 -6.90 14.13
CA LEU A 222 -31.78 -6.96 15.45
C LEU A 222 -33.18 -6.33 15.38
N GLU A 223 -34.21 -7.14 15.56
CA GLU A 223 -35.58 -6.68 15.66
C GLU A 223 -36.00 -6.55 17.12
N ASN A 224 -36.88 -5.57 17.40
CA ASN A 224 -37.38 -5.25 18.73
C ASN A 224 -36.30 -4.82 19.74
N PHE A 225 -35.14 -4.37 19.26
CA PHE A 225 -34.11 -3.81 20.13
C PHE A 225 -34.61 -2.49 20.74
N LYS A 226 -34.59 -2.41 22.07
CA LYS A 226 -34.88 -1.16 22.81
C LYS A 226 -33.56 -0.45 23.11
N PRO A 227 -33.38 0.81 22.66
CA PRO A 227 -32.14 1.56 22.89
C PRO A 227 -31.95 2.01 24.35
N SER A 228 -33.00 1.94 25.18
CA SER A 228 -32.94 2.23 26.62
C SER A 228 -33.86 1.28 27.38
N VAL A 229 -33.39 0.81 28.52
CA VAL A 229 -34.06 -0.16 29.39
C VAL A 229 -33.81 0.21 30.86
N SER A 230 -34.76 -0.09 31.75
CA SER A 230 -34.57 0.16 33.18
C SER A 230 -33.75 -0.95 33.84
N PRO A 231 -33.04 -0.68 34.96
CA PRO A 231 -32.36 -1.72 35.72
C PRO A 231 -33.30 -2.86 36.11
N GLY A 232 -32.94 -4.09 35.75
CA GLY A 232 -33.74 -5.30 36.02
C GLY A 232 -34.90 -5.55 35.05
N GLU A 233 -35.13 -4.68 34.05
CA GLU A 233 -36.11 -4.92 33.00
C GLU A 233 -35.66 -6.11 32.13
N LYS A 234 -36.61 -7.01 31.82
CA LYS A 234 -36.35 -8.11 30.87
C LYS A 234 -36.25 -7.53 29.47
N VAL A 235 -35.15 -7.80 28.80
CA VAL A 235 -34.90 -7.39 27.42
C VAL A 235 -34.95 -8.60 26.52
N GLU A 236 -35.77 -8.52 25.48
CA GLU A 236 -35.87 -9.53 24.43
C GLU A 236 -35.67 -8.87 23.08
N PHE A 237 -34.85 -9.47 22.23
CA PHE A 237 -34.66 -9.05 20.85
C PHE A 237 -34.63 -10.29 19.96
N LYS A 238 -34.99 -10.12 18.70
CA LYS A 238 -34.90 -11.19 17.70
C LYS A 238 -33.72 -10.90 16.78
N VAL A 239 -32.96 -11.94 16.45
CA VAL A 239 -31.84 -11.83 15.53
C VAL A 239 -32.23 -12.53 14.23
N ASN A 240 -32.33 -11.76 13.16
CA ASN A 240 -32.57 -12.28 11.83
C ASN A 240 -31.29 -12.22 11.01
N ILE A 241 -30.80 -13.38 10.59
CA ILE A 241 -29.55 -13.51 9.83
C ILE A 241 -29.87 -13.88 8.38
N LYS A 242 -29.73 -12.92 7.46
CA LYS A 242 -29.86 -13.14 6.02
C LYS A 242 -28.48 -13.33 5.37
N GLY A 243 -28.45 -14.02 4.24
CA GLY A 243 -27.20 -14.34 3.53
C GLY A 243 -26.41 -15.49 4.14
N GLY A 244 -25.24 -15.81 3.58
CA GLY A 244 -24.39 -16.94 4.00
C GLY A 244 -24.88 -18.33 3.56
N LYS A 245 -23.96 -19.30 3.40
CA LYS A 245 -24.25 -20.74 3.19
C LYS A 245 -23.70 -21.54 4.36
N GLY A 246 -24.37 -22.62 4.75
CA GLY A 246 -23.94 -23.51 5.83
C GLY A 246 -24.63 -23.24 7.16
N GLU A 247 -24.19 -23.96 8.19
CA GLU A 247 -24.63 -23.75 9.57
C GLU A 247 -24.17 -22.37 10.08
N LYS A 248 -25.05 -21.68 10.82
CA LYS A 248 -24.80 -20.35 11.34
C LYS A 248 -24.78 -20.41 12.87
N SER A 249 -23.72 -19.90 13.46
CA SER A 249 -23.60 -19.73 14.92
C SER A 249 -23.56 -18.25 15.25
N LEU A 250 -24.26 -17.84 16.31
CA LEU A 250 -24.28 -16.46 16.81
C LEU A 250 -23.64 -16.41 18.20
N GLY A 251 -22.56 -15.64 18.33
CA GLY A 251 -22.03 -15.22 19.62
C GLY A 251 -22.57 -13.83 19.98
N VAL A 252 -23.03 -13.65 21.22
CA VAL A 252 -23.53 -12.37 21.72
C VAL A 252 -22.71 -11.95 22.93
N SER A 253 -22.20 -10.72 22.92
CA SER A 253 -21.51 -10.10 24.04
C SER A 253 -22.23 -8.81 24.43
N LEU A 254 -22.38 -8.58 25.74
CA LEU A 254 -22.90 -7.33 26.29
C LEU A 254 -21.72 -6.55 26.85
N VAL A 255 -21.51 -5.33 26.36
CA VAL A 255 -20.37 -4.48 26.72
C VAL A 255 -20.91 -3.14 27.21
N ASP A 256 -20.33 -2.64 28.30
CA ASP A 256 -20.59 -1.28 28.79
C ASP A 256 -19.91 -0.26 27.87
N ASP A 257 -20.65 0.73 27.39
CA ASP A 257 -20.15 1.77 26.49
C ASP A 257 -19.00 2.58 27.11
N ALA A 258 -18.98 2.71 28.45
CA ALA A 258 -17.86 3.33 29.17
C ALA A 258 -16.54 2.58 28.95
N VAL A 259 -16.58 1.26 28.72
CA VAL A 259 -15.40 0.44 28.41
C VAL A 259 -14.94 0.64 26.97
N ILE A 260 -15.87 0.88 26.04
CA ILE A 260 -15.55 1.20 24.63
C ILE A 260 -14.98 2.62 24.52
N SER A 261 -15.43 3.53 25.39
CA SER A 261 -15.03 4.94 25.44
C SER A 261 -13.67 5.16 26.11
N LEU A 262 -13.18 4.18 26.88
CA LEU A 262 -11.78 4.14 27.30
C LEU A 262 -10.96 3.86 26.03
N LEU A 263 -10.51 4.93 25.38
CA LEU A 263 -9.66 4.95 24.19
C LEU A 263 -8.85 3.66 24.06
N ASP A 264 -9.03 2.99 22.91
CA ASP A 264 -8.17 1.92 22.44
C ASP A 264 -6.72 2.29 22.78
N PRO A 265 -6.03 1.55 23.68
CA PRO A 265 -4.66 1.84 24.04
C PRO A 265 -3.78 1.46 22.85
N LEU A 266 -3.75 2.32 21.84
CA LEU A 266 -2.75 2.34 20.78
C LEU A 266 -1.54 3.19 21.23
#